data_AF-A0A0V8HHF4-F1
#
_entry.id   AF-A0A0V8HHF4-F1
#
_cell.length_a   1.000
_cell.length_b   1.000
_cell.length_c   1.000
_cell.angle_alpha   90.00
_cell.angle_beta   90.00
_cell.angle_gamma   90.00
#
_symmetry.space_group_name_H-M   'P 1'
#
loop_
_entity.id
_entity.type
_entity.pdbx_description
1 polymer ?
#
loop_
_entity_poly.entity_id
_entity_poly.type
_entity_poly.pdbx_seq_one_letter_code
_entity_poly.pdbx_strand_id
1 'polypeptide(L)'
;MAKEFVKDVTAMDEDFAQWYTDVVKKAELVDYSSVRGSMIIRPYGYAIWENIKSALDAKIKETGHENVYMPLFIPESLLQREKDHIEGFAPEVAWVTHGGEEELAERLCVRPTSEVLFGEHYKNIIHSYRDLPKLYNQWANVVRWEKTTRPFLRTLEFLWQEGHTCHETDEDAHEETVRMLDVYAELCEELLAIPVVKGQKTEKEKFAGAKYTYTIESLMHDGKALQSGTSHHLGDGFAKAFGIQFTDREGKLQHVQQTSWGLTTRIIGAMIMVHGDDRGLVVPPRMAPTQLMIVPIAQHKEGVLDFAYDLKEKLSAVARVGIDASDKKPGWKFNEYEMKGIPLRLEVGPRDIENGQVILARRDSGEKVTVPVGELQTKVPELLEEIQKNLFEKAKEHREEMTTIAAGFEEFKKVVSEKGGFVKAMWCGELACEEKIKEETGATSRCMPFEQEKVGDTCVCCGKPAEKMVYWAKAY
;
A
#
# COMPACT_ATOMS: atom_id res chain seq x y z
N MET A 1 -9.02 -37.86 3.91
CA MET A 1 -7.69 -37.61 4.54
C MET A 1 -7.36 -36.16 4.28
N ALA A 2 -7.34 -35.32 5.31
CA ALA A 2 -6.94 -33.92 5.16
C ALA A 2 -5.52 -33.88 4.61
N LYS A 3 -5.29 -33.17 3.51
CA LYS A 3 -3.93 -32.89 3.02
C LYS A 3 -3.24 -32.13 4.14
N GLU A 4 -2.22 -32.70 4.78
CA GLU A 4 -1.37 -31.95 5.70
C GLU A 4 -0.76 -30.79 4.91
N PHE A 5 -1.28 -29.58 5.14
CA PHE A 5 -0.74 -28.35 4.59
C PHE A 5 0.57 -27.99 5.30
N VAL A 6 1.34 -27.09 4.68
CA VAL A 6 2.72 -26.73 5.05
C VAL A 6 2.83 -26.48 6.57
N LYS A 7 3.64 -27.29 7.29
CA LYS A 7 3.87 -27.19 8.75
C LYS A 7 4.74 -25.98 9.17
N ASP A 8 4.96 -25.00 8.28
CA ASP A 8 5.95 -23.93 8.46
C ASP A 8 5.35 -22.54 8.72
N VAL A 9 4.03 -22.36 8.62
CA VAL A 9 3.34 -21.10 8.96
C VAL A 9 2.20 -21.38 9.95
N THR A 10 2.02 -20.48 10.91
CA THR A 10 0.89 -20.50 11.84
C THR A 10 -0.42 -20.28 11.08
N ALA A 11 -1.51 -20.94 11.46
CA ALA A 11 -2.80 -20.74 10.79
C ALA A 11 -3.34 -19.32 11.05
N MET A 12 -3.98 -18.72 10.04
CA MET A 12 -4.50 -17.34 10.13
C MET A 12 -5.51 -17.16 11.27
N ASP A 13 -6.37 -18.16 11.48
CA ASP A 13 -7.42 -18.16 12.52
C ASP A 13 -6.86 -18.43 13.93
N GLU A 14 -5.62 -18.94 14.04
CA GLU A 14 -4.97 -19.21 15.34
C GLU A 14 -4.23 -17.97 15.85
N ASP A 15 -3.32 -17.42 15.04
CA ASP A 15 -2.60 -16.18 15.34
C ASP A 15 -2.21 -15.46 14.05
N PHE A 16 -3.07 -14.53 13.61
CA PHE A 16 -2.85 -13.74 12.40
C PHE A 16 -1.54 -12.92 12.43
N ALA A 17 -1.13 -12.45 13.62
CA ALA A 17 0.09 -11.67 13.75
C ALA A 17 1.34 -12.54 13.56
N GLN A 18 1.31 -13.77 14.08
CA GLN A 18 2.36 -14.75 13.88
C GLN A 18 2.35 -15.26 12.44
N TRP A 19 1.18 -15.59 11.86
CA TRP A 19 1.04 -15.95 10.45
C TRP A 19 1.68 -14.90 9.53
N TYR A 20 1.37 -13.61 9.72
CA TYR A 20 1.95 -12.54 8.91
C TYR A 20 3.49 -12.54 8.98
N THR A 21 4.01 -12.71 10.19
CA THR A 21 5.47 -12.75 10.43
C THR A 21 6.09 -13.99 9.78
N ASP A 22 5.44 -15.15 9.89
CA ASP A 22 5.91 -16.40 9.28
C ASP A 22 5.94 -16.27 7.76
N VAL A 23 4.86 -15.80 7.13
CA VAL A 23 4.77 -15.61 5.67
C VAL A 23 5.86 -14.65 5.18
N VAL A 24 5.99 -13.48 5.81
CA VAL A 24 6.99 -12.47 5.43
C VAL A 24 8.41 -13.02 5.45
N LYS A 25 8.75 -13.89 6.42
CA LYS A 25 10.07 -14.52 6.53
C LYS A 25 10.23 -15.72 5.61
N LYS A 26 9.26 -16.64 5.57
CA LYS A 26 9.31 -17.90 4.83
C LYS A 26 9.19 -17.69 3.31
N ALA A 27 8.47 -16.66 2.88
CA ALA A 27 8.45 -16.20 1.49
C ALA A 27 9.69 -15.37 1.11
N GLU A 28 10.64 -15.18 2.05
CA GLU A 28 11.89 -14.45 1.82
C GLU A 28 11.68 -13.00 1.35
N LEU A 29 10.65 -12.33 1.86
CA LEU A 29 10.38 -10.93 1.52
C LEU A 29 11.31 -9.97 2.26
N VAL A 30 11.56 -10.26 3.54
CA VAL A 30 12.44 -9.44 4.38
C VAL A 30 13.30 -10.31 5.31
N ASP A 31 14.31 -9.69 5.88
CA ASP A 31 14.96 -10.15 7.11
C ASP A 31 14.99 -9.01 8.15
N TYR A 32 15.20 -9.34 9.42
CA TYR A 32 15.35 -8.34 10.47
C TYR A 32 16.78 -7.79 10.48
N SER A 33 16.91 -6.47 10.54
CA SER A 33 18.20 -5.82 10.75
C SER A 33 18.63 -5.92 12.22
N SER A 34 19.93 -5.73 12.48
CA SER A 34 20.44 -5.48 13.84
C SER A 34 19.93 -4.15 14.41
N VAL A 35 19.51 -3.22 13.55
CA VAL A 35 18.82 -1.99 13.96
C VAL A 35 17.37 -2.33 14.28
N ARG A 36 16.98 -2.16 15.55
CA ARG A 36 15.62 -2.41 16.03
C ARG A 36 14.60 -1.72 15.13
N GLY A 37 13.60 -2.46 14.66
CA GLY A 37 12.48 -1.90 13.92
C GLY A 37 12.80 -1.55 12.46
N SER A 38 14.03 -1.78 11.99
CA SER A 38 14.39 -1.75 10.58
C SER A 38 14.33 -3.15 9.97
N MET A 39 14.07 -3.21 8.67
CA MET A 39 14.02 -4.45 7.89
C MET A 39 15.02 -4.39 6.73
N ILE A 40 15.59 -5.53 6.39
CA ILE A 40 16.30 -5.75 5.13
C ILE A 40 15.26 -6.25 4.14
N ILE A 41 14.87 -5.44 3.15
CA ILE A 41 13.97 -5.92 2.09
C ILE A 41 14.80 -6.82 1.16
N ARG A 42 14.50 -8.12 1.15
CA ARG A 42 15.22 -9.13 0.38
C ARG A 42 14.82 -9.04 -1.11
N PRO A 43 15.58 -9.66 -2.04
CA PRO A 43 15.36 -9.49 -3.48
C PRO A 43 13.91 -9.74 -3.94
N TYR A 44 13.22 -10.74 -3.39
CA TYR A 44 11.84 -11.02 -3.79
C TYR A 44 10.86 -9.94 -3.33
N GLY A 45 10.98 -9.47 -2.08
CA GLY A 45 10.19 -8.34 -1.57
C GLY A 45 10.51 -7.02 -2.27
N TYR A 46 11.78 -6.79 -2.59
CA TYR A 46 12.20 -5.58 -3.28
C TYR A 46 11.73 -5.58 -4.74
N ALA A 47 11.74 -6.72 -5.44
CA ALA A 47 11.20 -6.82 -6.78
C ALA A 47 9.68 -6.54 -6.85
N ILE A 48 8.92 -6.90 -5.80
CA ILE A 48 7.50 -6.50 -5.68
C ILE A 48 7.42 -4.97 -5.56
N TRP A 49 8.26 -4.37 -4.70
CA TRP A 49 8.33 -2.91 -4.58
C TRP A 49 8.72 -2.22 -5.88
N GLU A 50 9.66 -2.77 -6.65
CA GLU A 50 10.08 -2.22 -7.94
C GLU A 50 8.93 -2.24 -8.96
N ASN A 51 8.11 -3.29 -8.98
CA ASN A 51 6.93 -3.37 -9.84
C ASN A 51 5.88 -2.32 -9.45
N ILE A 52 5.58 -2.19 -8.15
CA ILE A 52 4.67 -1.18 -7.62
C ILE A 52 5.17 0.22 -7.94
N LYS A 53 6.46 0.48 -7.65
CA LYS A 53 7.13 1.74 -7.92
C LYS A 53 7.06 2.11 -9.40
N SER A 54 7.40 1.18 -10.29
CA SER A 54 7.43 1.46 -11.73
C SER A 54 6.03 1.73 -12.28
N ALA A 55 5.02 0.98 -11.84
CA ALA A 55 3.64 1.19 -12.25
C ALA A 55 3.08 2.53 -11.74
N LEU A 56 3.32 2.85 -10.47
CA LEU A 56 2.87 4.11 -9.88
C LEU A 56 3.61 5.31 -10.51
N ASP A 57 4.93 5.21 -10.72
CA ASP A 57 5.73 6.25 -11.36
C ASP A 57 5.26 6.54 -12.80
N ALA A 58 4.86 5.51 -13.55
CA ALA A 58 4.26 5.67 -14.87
C ALA A 58 2.93 6.44 -14.82
N LYS A 59 2.00 6.03 -13.95
CA LYS A 59 0.71 6.73 -13.77
C LYS A 59 0.90 8.19 -13.30
N ILE A 60 1.84 8.44 -12.40
CA ILE A 60 2.20 9.80 -11.95
C ILE A 60 2.70 10.64 -13.14
N LYS A 61 3.60 10.10 -13.98
CA LYS A 61 4.11 10.82 -15.15
C LYS A 61 3.06 11.10 -16.21
N GLU A 62 2.09 10.21 -16.39
CA GLU A 62 0.95 10.43 -17.30
C GLU A 62 0.13 11.68 -16.92
N THR A 63 0.17 12.08 -15.64
CA THR A 63 -0.50 13.29 -15.14
C THR A 63 0.36 14.56 -15.21
N GLY A 64 1.56 14.49 -15.80
CA GLY A 64 2.44 15.65 -16.00
C GLY A 64 3.40 15.96 -14.85
N HIS A 65 3.50 15.07 -13.86
CA HIS A 65 4.44 15.20 -12.74
C HIS A 65 5.88 14.86 -13.14
N GLU A 66 6.83 15.53 -12.50
CA GLU A 66 8.27 15.32 -12.68
C GLU A 66 8.92 14.82 -11.39
N ASN A 67 9.86 13.87 -11.52
CA ASN A 67 10.60 13.39 -10.37
C ASN A 67 11.71 14.38 -9.97
N VAL A 68 11.82 14.64 -8.67
CA VAL A 68 12.88 15.42 -8.02
C VAL A 68 13.46 14.63 -6.84
N TYR A 69 14.62 15.06 -6.34
CA TYR A 69 15.23 14.49 -5.15
C TYR A 69 15.70 15.60 -4.18
N MET A 70 15.03 15.67 -3.04
CA MET A 70 15.39 16.49 -1.89
C MET A 70 16.37 15.74 -0.97
N PRO A 71 17.24 16.46 -0.26
CA PRO A 71 18.15 15.86 0.72
C PRO A 71 17.43 15.05 1.82
N LEU A 72 18.16 14.11 2.42
CA LEU A 72 17.69 13.31 3.55
C LEU A 72 17.59 14.13 4.85
N PHE A 73 18.50 15.09 5.02
CA PHE A 73 18.66 15.84 6.26
C PHE A 73 17.94 17.19 6.20
N ILE A 74 17.23 17.53 7.28
CA ILE A 74 16.49 18.78 7.46
C ILE A 74 17.12 19.54 8.63
N PRO A 75 17.59 20.79 8.45
CA PRO A 75 18.05 21.61 9.56
C PRO A 75 16.96 21.82 10.62
N GLU A 76 17.32 21.79 11.91
CA GLU A 76 16.37 22.02 13.02
C GLU A 76 15.61 23.34 12.87
N SER A 77 16.29 24.41 12.47
CA SER A 77 15.70 25.73 12.22
C SER A 77 14.68 25.73 11.08
N LEU A 78 14.88 24.88 10.06
CA LEU A 78 13.94 24.74 8.95
C LEU A 78 12.70 23.96 9.38
N LEU A 79 12.89 22.85 10.10
CA LEU A 79 11.78 22.09 10.69
C LEU A 79 10.95 22.98 11.63
N GLN A 80 11.60 23.88 12.38
CA GLN A 80 10.98 24.81 13.34
C GLN A 80 10.07 25.89 12.75
N ARG A 81 10.04 26.05 11.42
CA ARG A 81 9.19 27.07 10.77
C ARG A 81 7.70 26.75 10.78
N GLU A 82 7.34 25.48 10.98
CA GLU A 82 5.95 25.03 11.02
C GLU A 82 5.69 24.35 12.37
N LYS A 83 5.12 25.08 13.34
CA LYS A 83 4.90 24.59 14.70
C LYS A 83 3.78 23.54 14.81
N ASP A 84 2.72 23.65 14.03
CA ASP A 84 1.55 22.76 14.11
C ASP A 84 1.90 21.36 13.57
N HIS A 85 2.74 21.31 12.54
CA HIS A 85 3.34 20.12 11.96
C HIS A 85 4.40 19.52 12.89
N ILE A 86 5.23 20.34 13.54
CA ILE A 86 6.16 19.85 14.57
C ILE A 86 5.43 19.18 15.71
N GLU A 87 4.31 19.71 16.21
CA GLU A 87 3.58 19.05 17.31
C GLU A 87 3.12 17.63 16.93
N GLY A 88 2.82 17.40 15.64
CA GLY A 88 2.51 16.07 15.10
C GLY A 88 3.71 15.14 14.92
N PHE A 89 4.90 15.67 14.59
CA PHE A 89 6.09 14.86 14.24
C PHE A 89 7.22 14.85 15.30
N ALA A 90 7.26 15.82 16.20
CA ALA A 90 8.31 15.98 17.22
C ALA A 90 8.56 14.73 18.08
N PRO A 91 7.56 13.91 18.43
CA PRO A 91 7.81 12.67 19.17
C PRO A 91 8.55 11.59 18.37
N GLU A 92 8.66 11.72 17.05
CA GLU A 92 9.04 10.63 16.13
C GLU A 92 10.29 10.93 15.27
N VAL A 93 11.01 12.02 15.51
CA VAL A 93 12.18 12.38 14.68
C VAL A 93 13.50 11.81 15.19
N ALA A 94 14.36 11.37 14.27
CA ALA A 94 15.74 11.00 14.55
C ALA A 94 16.68 12.17 14.27
N TRP A 95 17.57 12.47 15.22
CA TRP A 95 18.50 13.60 15.14
C TRP A 95 19.94 13.14 14.90
N VAL A 96 20.60 13.80 13.95
CA VAL A 96 22.04 13.78 13.76
C VAL A 96 22.61 15.00 14.50
N THR A 97 23.46 14.74 15.49
CA THR A 97 24.11 15.79 16.30
C THR A 97 25.62 15.85 16.10
N HIS A 98 26.21 14.83 15.48
CA HIS A 98 27.65 14.74 15.21
C HIS A 98 27.89 14.41 13.74
N GLY A 99 28.90 15.06 13.15
CA GLY A 99 29.40 14.77 11.80
C GLY A 99 30.87 14.37 11.87
N GLY A 100 31.17 13.10 11.58
CA GLY A 100 32.48 12.55 11.94
C GLY A 100 32.64 12.51 13.46
N GLU A 101 33.67 13.16 13.99
CA GLU A 101 33.94 13.25 15.44
C GLU A 101 33.51 14.58 16.07
N GLU A 102 33.05 15.55 15.26
CA GLU A 102 32.70 16.90 15.70
C GLU A 102 31.19 17.05 15.95
N GLU A 103 30.83 17.79 17.00
CA GLU A 103 29.44 18.20 17.23
C GLU A 103 29.01 19.22 16.17
N LEU A 104 27.81 19.05 15.62
CA LEU A 104 27.29 19.96 14.60
C LEU A 104 26.86 21.29 15.22
N ALA A 105 27.14 22.39 14.52
CA ALA A 105 26.68 23.73 14.93
C ALA A 105 25.14 23.83 15.00
N GLU A 106 24.44 23.01 14.20
CA GLU A 106 23.00 22.86 14.22
C GLU A 106 22.66 21.38 14.05
N ARG A 107 21.66 20.89 14.80
CA ARG A 107 21.20 19.50 14.69
C ARG A 107 20.45 19.32 13.37
N LEU A 108 20.64 18.16 12.75
CA LEU A 108 19.93 17.79 11.52
C LEU A 108 18.95 16.67 11.81
N CYS A 109 17.69 16.86 11.43
CA CYS A 109 16.67 15.84 11.47
C CYS A 109 16.81 14.92 10.25
N VAL A 110 16.74 13.60 10.43
CA VAL A 110 16.47 12.68 9.32
C VAL A 110 15.00 12.83 8.95
N ARG A 111 14.68 13.14 7.70
CA ARG A 111 13.30 13.48 7.29
C ARG A 111 12.27 12.43 7.76
N PRO A 112 11.24 12.83 8.53
CA PRO A 112 10.03 12.02 8.72
C PRO A 112 9.04 12.21 7.55
N THR A 113 9.21 13.33 6.84
CA THR A 113 8.51 13.82 5.65
C THR A 113 9.25 15.06 5.11
N SER A 114 9.03 15.49 3.86
CA SER A 114 9.86 16.52 3.19
C SER A 114 9.19 17.89 2.96
N GLU A 115 7.99 18.16 3.49
CA GLU A 115 7.21 19.39 3.21
C GLU A 115 8.03 20.66 3.40
N VAL A 116 8.84 20.75 4.46
CA VAL A 116 9.64 21.93 4.76
C VAL A 116 10.81 22.14 3.77
N LEU A 117 11.37 21.05 3.23
CA LEU A 117 12.39 21.12 2.16
C LEU A 117 11.77 21.60 0.86
N PHE A 118 10.59 21.08 0.51
CA PHE A 118 9.82 21.54 -0.64
C PHE A 118 9.39 23.00 -0.49
N GLY A 119 8.95 23.41 0.70
CA GLY A 119 8.56 24.79 0.98
C GLY A 119 9.71 25.79 0.76
N GLU A 120 10.92 25.46 1.24
CA GLU A 120 12.11 26.26 0.96
C GLU A 120 12.48 26.28 -0.52
N HIS A 121 12.43 25.12 -1.19
CA HIS A 121 12.76 25.03 -2.60
C HIS A 121 11.78 25.85 -3.47
N TYR A 122 10.47 25.69 -3.24
CA TYR A 122 9.44 26.38 -4.01
C TYR A 122 9.48 27.89 -3.88
N LYS A 123 9.79 28.41 -2.69
CA LYS A 123 10.04 29.84 -2.49
C LYS A 123 11.07 30.41 -3.48
N ASN A 124 12.09 29.62 -3.82
CA ASN A 124 13.20 30.07 -4.66
C ASN A 124 12.93 29.94 -6.16
N ILE A 125 11.92 29.17 -6.58
CA ILE A 125 11.67 28.87 -7.99
C ILE A 125 10.29 29.32 -8.49
N ILE A 126 9.39 29.75 -7.60
CA ILE A 126 8.06 30.25 -7.95
C ILE A 126 8.08 31.78 -7.81
N HIS A 127 7.78 32.49 -8.88
CA HIS A 127 7.77 33.95 -8.92
C HIS A 127 6.56 34.53 -9.65
N SER A 128 6.02 33.83 -10.64
CA SER A 128 4.88 34.26 -11.47
C SER A 128 3.88 33.12 -11.67
N TYR A 129 2.62 33.44 -12.00
CA TYR A 129 1.62 32.46 -12.40
C TYR A 129 2.10 31.52 -13.53
N ARG A 130 3.08 31.96 -14.34
CA ARG A 130 3.69 31.16 -15.42
C ARG A 130 4.57 30.01 -14.92
N ASP A 131 4.98 30.05 -13.65
CA ASP A 131 5.75 28.97 -13.04
C ASP A 131 4.84 27.83 -12.56
N LEU A 132 3.52 28.07 -12.52
CA LEU A 132 2.51 27.15 -11.98
C LEU A 132 1.75 26.43 -13.11
N PRO A 133 1.26 25.19 -12.85
CA PRO A 133 1.47 24.42 -11.63
C PRO A 133 2.91 23.88 -11.52
N LYS A 134 3.39 23.70 -10.29
CA LYS A 134 4.59 22.87 -10.01
C LYS A 134 4.13 21.51 -9.54
N LEU A 135 4.48 20.47 -10.30
CA LEU A 135 4.03 19.10 -10.08
C LEU A 135 5.23 18.19 -9.82
N TYR A 136 5.69 18.10 -8.57
CA TYR A 136 6.88 17.30 -8.23
C TYR A 136 6.54 16.04 -7.45
N ASN A 137 7.32 14.99 -7.74
CA ASN A 137 7.27 13.71 -7.07
C ASN A 137 8.67 13.30 -6.60
N GLN A 138 8.76 12.58 -5.48
CA GLN A 138 10.00 12.02 -4.97
C GLN A 138 9.80 10.56 -4.55
N TRP A 139 10.77 9.72 -4.94
CA TRP A 139 10.96 8.37 -4.41
C TRP A 139 12.12 8.38 -3.42
N ALA A 140 11.85 7.99 -2.18
CA ALA A 140 12.77 8.21 -1.07
C ALA A 140 12.55 7.19 0.06
N ASN A 141 13.52 7.14 0.97
CA ASN A 141 13.30 6.63 2.32
C ASN A 141 13.01 7.79 3.30
N VAL A 142 12.28 7.47 4.37
CA VAL A 142 12.07 8.36 5.53
C VAL A 142 12.24 7.60 6.84
N VAL A 143 12.43 8.34 7.93
CA VAL A 143 12.59 7.77 9.28
C VAL A 143 11.53 8.31 10.22
N ARG A 144 10.81 7.40 10.91
CA ARG A 144 9.88 7.71 12.00
C ARG A 144 10.16 6.82 13.20
N TRP A 145 10.37 7.41 14.37
CA TRP A 145 10.83 6.71 15.58
C TRP A 145 9.71 5.96 16.30
N GLU A 146 9.12 4.99 15.59
CA GLU A 146 7.97 4.19 16.01
C GLU A 146 8.27 3.31 17.23
N LYS A 147 7.32 3.26 18.18
CA LYS A 147 7.47 2.47 19.42
C LYS A 147 7.35 0.96 19.18
N THR A 148 6.44 0.57 18.28
CA THR A 148 6.14 -0.80 17.91
C THR A 148 6.32 -0.96 16.41
N THR A 149 6.96 -2.05 15.97
CA THR A 149 7.25 -2.25 14.55
C THR A 149 6.76 -3.60 14.05
N ARG A 150 6.30 -3.63 12.80
CA ARG A 150 5.93 -4.83 12.06
C ARG A 150 6.36 -4.61 10.60
N PRO A 151 7.12 -5.54 9.99
CA PRO A 151 7.65 -5.36 8.64
C PRO A 151 6.59 -4.88 7.64
N PHE A 152 6.98 -3.97 6.74
CA PHE A 152 6.13 -3.22 5.80
C PHE A 152 5.08 -2.29 6.42
N LEU A 153 4.35 -2.71 7.47
CA LEU A 153 3.24 -1.92 8.03
C LEU A 153 3.71 -0.72 8.84
N ARG A 154 4.74 -0.92 9.65
CA ARG A 154 5.28 0.06 10.58
C ARG A 154 6.73 -0.27 10.89
N THR A 155 7.67 0.48 10.33
CA THR A 155 9.12 0.31 10.53
C THR A 155 9.75 1.66 10.83
N LEU A 156 10.94 1.66 11.42
CA LEU A 156 11.64 2.92 11.69
C LEU A 156 12.04 3.63 10.41
N GLU A 157 12.59 2.88 9.46
CA GLU A 157 12.88 3.34 8.11
C GLU A 157 11.96 2.61 7.14
N PHE A 158 11.39 3.34 6.19
CA PHE A 158 10.59 2.76 5.11
C PHE A 158 10.78 3.52 3.81
N LEU A 159 10.58 2.79 2.70
CA LEU A 159 10.56 3.37 1.36
C LEU A 159 9.16 3.90 1.07
N TRP A 160 9.12 5.05 0.40
CA TRP A 160 7.87 5.66 0.01
C TRP A 160 8.01 6.50 -1.26
N GLN A 161 6.85 6.92 -1.73
CA GLN A 161 6.66 7.96 -2.70
C GLN A 161 5.95 9.12 -1.99
N GLU A 162 6.44 10.34 -2.19
CA GLU A 162 5.80 11.57 -1.74
C GLU A 162 5.72 12.58 -2.89
N GLY A 163 4.52 13.08 -3.15
CA GLY A 163 4.25 14.12 -4.12
C GLY A 163 3.98 15.44 -3.42
N HIS A 164 4.47 16.53 -4.00
CA HIS A 164 4.31 17.87 -3.48
C HIS A 164 4.05 18.80 -4.66
N THR A 165 3.00 19.60 -4.56
CA THR A 165 2.57 20.44 -5.68
C THR A 165 2.20 21.85 -5.23
N CYS A 166 2.30 22.81 -6.15
CA CYS A 166 1.89 24.20 -5.96
C CYS A 166 1.02 24.66 -7.13
N HIS A 167 -0.10 25.33 -6.82
CA HIS A 167 -1.13 25.73 -7.77
C HIS A 167 -1.51 27.20 -7.65
N GLU A 168 -2.06 27.75 -8.73
CA GLU A 168 -2.56 29.14 -8.79
C GLU A 168 -3.83 29.30 -7.93
N THR A 169 -4.73 28.31 -7.93
CA THR A 169 -6.03 28.39 -7.25
C THR A 169 -6.31 27.21 -6.30
N ASP A 170 -7.29 27.40 -5.41
CA ASP A 170 -7.76 26.37 -4.46
C ASP A 170 -8.50 25.24 -5.20
N GLU A 171 -9.14 25.56 -6.31
CA GLU A 171 -9.81 24.57 -7.18
C GLU A 171 -8.78 23.65 -7.85
N ASP A 172 -7.70 24.21 -8.42
CA ASP A 172 -6.63 23.41 -9.03
C ASP A 172 -5.99 22.45 -8.01
N ALA A 173 -5.78 22.93 -6.78
CA ALA A 173 -5.27 22.10 -5.69
C ALA A 173 -6.30 21.03 -5.25
N HIS A 174 -7.60 21.32 -5.27
CA HIS A 174 -8.64 20.32 -5.04
C HIS A 174 -8.63 19.23 -6.12
N GLU A 175 -8.62 19.62 -7.40
CA GLU A 175 -8.58 18.69 -8.53
C GLU A 175 -7.35 17.78 -8.46
N GLU A 176 -6.18 18.33 -8.14
CA GLU A 176 -4.95 17.56 -7.94
C GLU A 176 -5.07 16.59 -6.76
N THR A 177 -5.68 17.03 -5.65
CA THR A 177 -5.89 16.16 -4.48
C THR A 177 -6.76 14.97 -4.83
N VAL A 178 -7.84 15.17 -5.61
CA VAL A 178 -8.73 14.09 -6.08
C VAL A 178 -8.02 13.18 -7.08
N ARG A 179 -7.33 13.77 -8.07
CA ARG A 179 -6.58 13.03 -9.10
C ARG A 179 -5.62 12.03 -8.49
N MET A 180 -4.83 12.45 -7.50
CA MET A 180 -3.82 11.58 -6.90
C MET A 180 -4.41 10.52 -5.97
N LEU A 181 -5.57 10.80 -5.36
CA LEU A 181 -6.33 9.75 -4.68
C LEU A 181 -6.80 8.67 -5.65
N ASP A 182 -7.30 9.05 -6.83
CA ASP A 182 -7.77 8.12 -7.85
C ASP A 182 -6.62 7.29 -8.43
N VAL A 183 -5.45 7.89 -8.68
CA VAL A 183 -4.24 7.16 -9.07
C VAL A 183 -3.88 6.06 -8.05
N TYR A 184 -3.99 6.36 -6.75
CA TYR A 184 -3.76 5.36 -5.71
C TYR A 184 -4.86 4.29 -5.64
N ALA A 185 -6.12 4.66 -5.86
CA ALA A 185 -7.22 3.71 -5.91
C ALA A 185 -7.04 2.74 -7.09
N GLU A 186 -6.71 3.24 -8.28
CA GLU A 186 -6.42 2.42 -9.46
C GLU A 186 -5.23 1.47 -9.24
N LEU A 187 -4.14 1.96 -8.63
CA LEU A 187 -3.00 1.11 -8.25
C LEU A 187 -3.46 -0.05 -7.33
N CYS A 188 -4.29 0.25 -6.33
CA CYS A 188 -4.77 -0.76 -5.40
C CYS A 188 -5.71 -1.76 -6.08
N GLU A 189 -6.76 -1.28 -6.74
CA GLU A 189 -7.81 -2.13 -7.29
C GLU A 189 -7.35 -2.88 -8.55
N GLU A 190 -6.74 -2.18 -9.50
CA GLU A 190 -6.39 -2.76 -10.80
C GLU A 190 -5.11 -3.57 -10.76
N LEU A 191 -4.10 -3.14 -9.99
CA LEU A 191 -2.77 -3.76 -10.02
C LEU A 191 -2.54 -4.69 -8.83
N LEU A 192 -2.95 -4.28 -7.64
CA LEU A 192 -2.80 -5.08 -6.43
C LEU A 192 -4.04 -5.94 -6.11
N ALA A 193 -5.14 -5.79 -6.86
CA ALA A 193 -6.39 -6.48 -6.59
C ALA A 193 -6.93 -6.23 -5.17
N ILE A 194 -6.65 -5.06 -4.57
CA ILE A 194 -7.10 -4.68 -3.23
C ILE A 194 -8.26 -3.69 -3.36
N PRO A 195 -9.49 -4.04 -2.93
CA PRO A 195 -10.64 -3.14 -3.00
C PRO A 195 -10.55 -2.04 -1.93
N VAL A 196 -10.73 -0.78 -2.32
CA VAL A 196 -10.57 0.37 -1.41
C VAL A 196 -11.86 1.16 -1.22
N VAL A 197 -11.99 1.84 -0.08
CA VAL A 197 -13.03 2.86 0.16
C VAL A 197 -12.37 4.23 0.07
N LYS A 198 -12.76 5.03 -0.92
CA LYS A 198 -12.34 6.43 -1.06
C LYS A 198 -13.16 7.32 -0.15
N GLY A 199 -12.50 8.22 0.59
CA GLY A 199 -13.21 9.21 1.39
C GLY A 199 -12.31 10.25 2.04
N GLN A 200 -12.93 11.13 2.81
CA GLN A 200 -12.28 12.20 3.55
C GLN A 200 -12.08 11.83 5.02
N LYS A 201 -10.91 12.09 5.57
CA LYS A 201 -10.64 11.99 7.01
C LYS A 201 -11.47 13.01 7.80
N THR A 202 -11.81 12.67 9.04
CA THR A 202 -12.40 13.64 9.97
C THR A 202 -11.38 14.74 10.31
N GLU A 203 -11.83 15.83 10.94
CA GLU A 203 -10.92 16.90 11.38
C GLU A 203 -9.84 16.39 12.34
N LYS A 204 -10.12 15.35 13.14
CA LYS A 204 -9.14 14.75 14.05
C LYS A 204 -8.12 13.88 13.35
N GLU A 205 -8.54 13.11 12.35
CA GLU A 205 -7.70 12.11 11.68
C GLU A 205 -7.06 12.65 10.38
N LYS A 206 -7.25 13.93 10.06
CA LYS A 206 -6.56 14.58 8.92
C LYS A 206 -5.09 14.81 9.23
N PHE A 207 -4.31 15.00 8.18
CA PHE A 207 -2.90 15.37 8.31
C PHE A 207 -2.71 16.72 8.99
N ALA A 208 -1.73 16.81 9.90
CA ALA A 208 -1.40 18.06 10.60
C ALA A 208 -0.95 19.13 9.58
N GLY A 209 -1.62 20.28 9.61
CA GLY A 209 -1.40 21.36 8.64
C GLY A 209 -2.23 21.27 7.36
N ALA A 210 -3.01 20.20 7.14
CA ALA A 210 -3.88 20.09 5.97
C ALA A 210 -5.25 20.79 6.17
N LYS A 211 -5.75 21.42 5.10
CA LYS A 211 -7.15 21.89 5.01
C LYS A 211 -8.09 20.70 5.13
N TYR A 212 -7.87 19.66 4.33
CA TYR A 212 -8.51 18.34 4.46
C TYR A 212 -7.60 17.24 3.93
N THR A 213 -7.91 15.99 4.28
CA THR A 213 -7.18 14.80 3.83
C THR A 213 -8.15 13.80 3.23
N TYR A 214 -7.83 13.33 2.02
CA TYR A 214 -8.45 12.19 1.39
C TYR A 214 -7.61 10.93 1.59
N THR A 215 -8.28 9.79 1.65
CA THR A 215 -7.69 8.50 1.99
C THR A 215 -8.36 7.39 1.20
N ILE A 216 -7.59 6.35 0.88
CA ILE A 216 -8.10 5.05 0.49
C ILE A 216 -7.94 4.07 1.67
N GLU A 217 -9.06 3.49 2.10
CA GLU A 217 -9.12 2.57 3.23
C GLU A 217 -9.38 1.14 2.73
N SER A 218 -8.51 0.21 3.11
CA SER A 218 -8.65 -1.22 2.81
C SER A 218 -9.00 -2.01 4.06
N LEU A 219 -9.65 -3.16 3.90
CA LEU A 219 -9.91 -4.09 5.00
C LEU A 219 -9.00 -5.30 4.90
N MET A 220 -8.28 -5.59 5.98
CA MET A 220 -7.40 -6.74 6.09
C MET A 220 -8.19 -7.97 6.52
N HIS A 221 -7.64 -9.17 6.31
CA HIS A 221 -8.33 -10.43 6.64
C HIS A 221 -8.71 -10.55 8.13
N ASP A 222 -7.93 -9.97 9.05
CA ASP A 222 -8.27 -9.95 10.48
C ASP A 222 -9.36 -8.92 10.85
N GLY A 223 -10.04 -8.34 9.86
CA GLY A 223 -11.13 -7.39 10.05
C GLY A 223 -10.68 -6.00 10.51
N LYS A 224 -9.38 -5.69 10.47
CA LYS A 224 -8.88 -4.34 10.75
C LYS A 224 -8.70 -3.54 9.48
N ALA A 225 -8.94 -2.24 9.59
CA ALA A 225 -8.72 -1.29 8.51
C ALA A 225 -7.24 -0.92 8.39
N LEU A 226 -6.81 -0.64 7.16
CA LEU A 226 -5.49 -0.13 6.84
C LEU A 226 -5.63 1.04 5.86
N GLN A 227 -5.02 2.17 6.21
CA GLN A 227 -4.86 3.29 5.29
C GLN A 227 -3.83 2.90 4.23
N SER A 228 -4.26 2.85 2.96
CA SER A 228 -3.46 2.36 1.85
C SER A 228 -2.79 3.48 1.02
N GLY A 229 -3.17 4.74 1.24
CA GLY A 229 -2.64 5.92 0.56
C GLY A 229 -3.42 7.16 0.97
N THR A 230 -2.78 8.32 0.94
CA THR A 230 -3.41 9.60 1.29
C THR A 230 -3.06 10.71 0.33
N SER A 231 -4.01 11.62 0.15
CA SER A 231 -3.86 12.84 -0.64
C SER A 231 -4.41 14.02 0.15
N HIS A 232 -3.58 15.04 0.34
CA HIS A 232 -3.79 16.14 1.27
C HIS A 232 -3.91 17.44 0.50
N HIS A 233 -5.00 18.17 0.72
CA HIS A 233 -5.07 19.57 0.33
C HIS A 233 -4.49 20.40 1.48
N LEU A 234 -3.31 20.98 1.30
CA LEU A 234 -2.63 21.74 2.35
C LEU A 234 -3.13 23.19 2.42
N GLY A 235 -3.69 23.70 1.31
CA GLY A 235 -4.08 25.11 1.22
C GLY A 235 -2.84 26.01 1.15
N ASP A 236 -2.92 27.20 1.75
CA ASP A 236 -1.85 28.21 1.71
C ASP A 236 -1.07 28.35 3.04
N GLY A 237 -1.28 27.45 4.01
CA GLY A 237 -0.63 27.51 5.33
C GLY A 237 0.90 27.43 5.23
N PHE A 238 1.41 26.40 4.55
CA PHE A 238 2.83 26.25 4.24
C PHE A 238 3.35 27.40 3.37
N ALA A 239 2.57 27.83 2.36
CA ALA A 239 2.95 28.94 1.50
C ALA A 239 3.17 30.24 2.30
N LYS A 240 2.30 30.54 3.27
CA LYS A 240 2.46 31.68 4.18
C LYS A 240 3.66 31.52 5.11
N ALA A 241 3.86 30.33 5.69
CA ALA A 241 4.97 30.07 6.60
C ALA A 241 6.36 30.20 5.92
N PHE A 242 6.46 29.78 4.66
CA PHE A 242 7.71 29.82 3.89
C PHE A 242 7.85 31.09 3.03
N GLY A 243 6.75 31.81 2.80
CA GLY A 243 6.70 32.98 1.91
C GLY A 243 6.74 32.58 0.44
N ILE A 244 6.03 31.52 0.07
CA ILE A 244 5.91 31.03 -1.31
C ILE A 244 4.84 31.86 -2.00
N GLN A 245 5.27 32.86 -2.76
CA GLN A 245 4.39 33.82 -3.43
C GLN A 245 4.64 33.85 -4.93
N PHE A 246 3.61 34.19 -5.69
CA PHE A 246 3.71 34.43 -7.12
C PHE A 246 2.98 35.71 -7.50
N THR A 247 3.40 36.33 -8.60
CA THR A 247 2.66 37.43 -9.22
C THR A 247 1.57 36.85 -10.12
N ASP A 248 0.31 37.14 -9.80
CA ASP A 248 -0.87 36.74 -10.57
C ASP A 248 -0.99 37.49 -11.91
N ARG A 249 -2.05 37.19 -12.66
CA ARG A 249 -2.28 37.74 -14.01
C ARG A 249 -2.57 39.24 -13.97
N GLU A 250 -3.03 39.74 -12.83
CA GLU A 250 -3.32 41.16 -12.56
C GLU A 250 -2.12 41.91 -11.96
N GLY A 251 -0.97 41.24 -11.78
CA GLY A 251 0.25 41.83 -11.24
C GLY A 251 0.28 41.94 -9.71
N LYS A 252 -0.61 41.24 -8.99
CA LYS A 252 -0.64 41.21 -7.52
C LYS A 252 0.08 39.97 -6.99
N LEU A 253 0.68 40.11 -5.82
CA LEU A 253 1.29 38.98 -5.12
C LEU A 253 0.22 38.14 -4.43
N GLN A 254 0.24 36.84 -4.72
CA GLN A 254 -0.63 35.81 -4.13
C GLN A 254 0.22 34.70 -3.52
N HIS A 255 -0.36 33.94 -2.59
CA HIS A 255 0.25 32.70 -2.09
C HIS A 255 -0.25 31.52 -2.91
N VAL A 256 0.63 30.55 -3.17
CA VAL A 256 0.25 29.31 -3.84
C VAL A 256 -0.67 28.46 -2.98
N GLN A 257 -1.50 27.63 -3.60
CA GLN A 257 -2.23 26.55 -2.94
C GLN A 257 -1.44 25.25 -3.11
N GLN A 258 -1.28 24.49 -2.03
CA GLN A 258 -0.42 23.31 -2.03
C GLN A 258 -1.20 22.02 -1.84
N THR A 259 -0.70 20.93 -2.42
CA THR A 259 -1.10 19.56 -2.10
C THR A 259 0.12 18.72 -1.74
N SER A 260 -0.10 17.67 -0.96
CA SER A 260 0.88 16.61 -0.76
C SER A 260 0.18 15.25 -0.74
N TRP A 261 0.80 14.21 -1.25
CA TRP A 261 0.20 12.88 -1.35
C TRP A 261 1.28 11.81 -1.23
N GLY A 262 0.95 10.68 -0.60
CA GLY A 262 1.95 9.67 -0.26
C GLY A 262 1.45 8.23 -0.19
N LEU A 263 2.34 7.31 -0.58
CA LEU A 263 2.17 5.86 -0.50
C LEU A 263 3.49 5.20 -0.12
N THR A 264 3.43 4.20 0.75
CA THR A 264 4.62 3.55 1.31
C THR A 264 4.63 2.05 1.02
N THR A 265 5.73 1.39 1.37
CA THR A 265 5.81 -0.08 1.37
C THR A 265 4.76 -0.77 2.24
N ARG A 266 4.00 -0.04 3.06
CA ARG A 266 2.78 -0.52 3.74
C ARG A 266 1.81 -1.20 2.77
N ILE A 267 1.78 -0.79 1.50
CA ILE A 267 0.93 -1.42 0.49
C ILE A 267 1.30 -2.89 0.23
N ILE A 268 2.57 -3.27 0.40
CA ILE A 268 3.00 -4.67 0.32
C ILE A 268 2.43 -5.45 1.50
N GLY A 269 2.46 -4.86 2.70
CA GLY A 269 1.80 -5.42 3.88
C GLY A 269 0.30 -5.61 3.68
N ALA A 270 -0.37 -4.63 3.04
CA ALA A 270 -1.78 -4.73 2.65
C ALA A 270 -2.03 -5.92 1.71
N MET A 271 -1.24 -6.04 0.64
CA MET A 271 -1.35 -7.14 -0.33
C MET A 271 -1.19 -8.50 0.34
N ILE A 272 -0.23 -8.64 1.26
CA ILE A 272 -0.03 -9.88 2.03
C ILE A 272 -1.28 -10.20 2.84
N MET A 273 -1.79 -9.23 3.62
CA MET A 273 -2.90 -9.43 4.56
C MET A 273 -4.27 -9.54 3.89
N VAL A 274 -4.42 -9.11 2.63
CA VAL A 274 -5.66 -9.25 1.86
C VAL A 274 -5.71 -10.60 1.14
N HIS A 275 -4.61 -11.02 0.53
CA HIS A 275 -4.61 -12.17 -0.39
C HIS A 275 -4.02 -13.45 0.18
N GLY A 276 -3.15 -13.34 1.18
CA GLY A 276 -2.45 -14.49 1.76
C GLY A 276 -3.42 -15.54 2.34
N ASP A 277 -2.95 -16.79 2.38
CA ASP A 277 -3.68 -17.92 2.97
C ASP A 277 -2.75 -18.79 3.83
N ASP A 278 -3.26 -19.88 4.40
CA ASP A 278 -2.46 -20.83 5.20
C ASP A 278 -1.38 -21.57 4.40
N ARG A 279 -1.33 -21.43 3.06
CA ARG A 279 -0.23 -21.95 2.22
C ARG A 279 0.88 -20.92 2.03
N GLY A 280 0.67 -19.67 2.45
CA GLY A 280 1.66 -18.60 2.42
C GLY A 280 1.20 -17.39 1.61
N LEU A 281 2.16 -16.76 0.93
CA LEU A 281 1.92 -15.57 0.12
C LEU A 281 1.01 -15.88 -1.07
N VAL A 282 0.23 -14.90 -1.52
CA VAL A 282 -0.48 -14.90 -2.81
C VAL A 282 -0.23 -13.53 -3.44
N VAL A 283 0.50 -13.50 -4.56
CA VAL A 283 0.85 -12.24 -5.22
C VAL A 283 -0.05 -12.02 -6.44
N PRO A 284 -0.72 -10.86 -6.58
CA PRO A 284 -1.45 -10.50 -7.79
C PRO A 284 -0.54 -10.60 -9.03
N PRO A 285 -1.00 -11.25 -10.13
CA PRO A 285 -0.24 -11.43 -11.35
C PRO A 285 0.43 -10.17 -11.88
N ARG A 286 -0.22 -9.01 -11.79
CA ARG A 286 0.34 -7.74 -12.29
C ARG A 286 1.58 -7.31 -11.50
N MET A 287 1.65 -7.59 -10.20
CA MET A 287 2.76 -7.21 -9.31
C MET A 287 3.78 -8.34 -9.03
N ALA A 288 3.48 -9.58 -9.44
CA ALA A 288 4.35 -10.73 -9.19
C ALA A 288 5.68 -10.66 -9.96
N PRO A 289 6.87 -10.67 -9.32
CA PRO A 289 8.15 -10.65 -10.02
C PRO A 289 8.34 -11.84 -10.99
N THR A 290 7.83 -13.00 -10.57
CA THR A 290 7.66 -14.18 -11.42
C THR A 290 6.17 -14.50 -11.47
N GLN A 291 5.60 -14.53 -12.67
CA GLN A 291 4.19 -14.86 -12.90
C GLN A 291 4.00 -16.35 -13.13
N LEU A 292 4.94 -16.98 -13.83
CA LEU A 292 4.94 -18.41 -14.15
C LEU A 292 6.26 -19.05 -13.70
N MET A 293 6.19 -20.08 -12.85
CA MET A 293 7.35 -20.89 -12.47
C MET A 293 7.31 -22.25 -13.15
N ILE A 294 8.28 -22.53 -14.02
CA ILE A 294 8.43 -23.83 -14.66
C ILE A 294 9.17 -24.79 -13.71
N VAL A 295 8.55 -25.94 -13.44
CA VAL A 295 9.12 -26.99 -12.59
C VAL A 295 9.24 -28.29 -13.39
N PRO A 296 10.45 -28.62 -13.86
CA PRO A 296 10.77 -29.92 -14.44
C PRO A 296 10.62 -31.04 -13.41
N ILE A 297 9.88 -32.09 -13.78
CA ILE A 297 9.65 -33.30 -13.00
C ILE A 297 10.46 -34.44 -13.61
N ALA A 298 11.20 -35.17 -12.77
CA ALA A 298 12.12 -36.22 -13.21
C ALA A 298 13.16 -35.72 -14.24
N GLN A 299 13.78 -34.56 -13.95
CA GLN A 299 14.74 -33.87 -14.83
C GLN A 299 15.98 -34.68 -15.22
N HIS A 300 16.25 -35.80 -14.55
CA HIS A 300 17.31 -36.74 -14.92
C HIS A 300 16.98 -37.53 -16.19
N LYS A 301 15.71 -37.52 -16.63
CA LYS A 301 15.32 -38.11 -17.90
C LYS A 301 15.68 -37.18 -19.05
N GLU A 302 16.22 -37.77 -20.10
CA GLU A 302 16.65 -37.07 -21.32
C GLU A 302 15.52 -36.23 -21.92
N GLY A 303 15.83 -35.03 -22.40
CA GLY A 303 14.91 -34.11 -23.07
C GLY A 303 14.00 -33.29 -22.15
N VAL A 304 13.82 -33.64 -20.87
CA VAL A 304 12.92 -32.90 -19.96
C VAL A 304 13.42 -31.48 -19.69
N LEU A 305 14.72 -31.31 -19.41
CA LEU A 305 15.30 -29.98 -19.16
C LEU A 305 15.31 -29.13 -20.42
N ASP A 306 15.73 -29.68 -21.55
CA ASP A 306 15.76 -28.96 -22.83
C ASP A 306 14.36 -28.45 -23.20
N PHE A 307 13.35 -29.30 -23.04
CA PHE A 307 11.95 -28.91 -23.25
C PHE A 307 11.49 -27.80 -22.30
N ALA A 308 11.86 -27.88 -21.02
CA ALA A 308 11.51 -26.84 -20.04
C ALA A 308 12.20 -25.49 -20.34
N TYR A 309 13.45 -25.49 -20.80
CA TYR A 309 14.16 -24.28 -21.21
C TYR A 309 13.59 -23.68 -22.50
N ASP A 310 13.22 -24.49 -23.49
CA ASP A 310 12.53 -24.05 -24.70
C ASP A 310 11.17 -23.40 -24.36
N LEU A 311 10.39 -24.01 -23.46
CA LEU A 311 9.17 -23.40 -22.96
C LEU A 311 9.41 -22.08 -22.24
N LYS A 312 10.47 -21.98 -21.42
CA LYS A 312 10.82 -20.73 -20.75
C LYS A 312 11.05 -19.61 -21.76
N GLU A 313 11.81 -19.87 -22.81
CA GLU A 313 12.10 -18.89 -23.86
C GLU A 313 10.80 -18.43 -24.55
N LYS A 314 9.97 -19.37 -25.02
CA LYS A 314 8.71 -19.08 -25.71
C LYS A 314 7.70 -18.33 -24.85
N LEU A 315 7.59 -18.68 -23.57
CA LEU A 315 6.62 -18.08 -22.64
C LEU A 315 7.10 -16.76 -22.05
N SER A 316 8.41 -16.48 -22.08
CA SER A 316 8.95 -15.17 -21.67
C SER A 316 8.47 -14.02 -22.56
N ALA A 317 7.95 -14.31 -23.76
CA ALA A 317 7.34 -13.32 -24.64
C ALA A 317 5.96 -12.82 -24.14
N VAL A 318 5.31 -13.56 -23.23
CA VAL A 318 3.93 -13.28 -22.78
C VAL A 318 3.78 -13.20 -21.26
N ALA A 319 4.80 -13.59 -20.49
CA ALA A 319 4.79 -13.54 -19.03
C ALA A 319 6.20 -13.40 -18.45
N ARG A 320 6.30 -13.01 -17.17
CA ARG A 320 7.57 -13.08 -16.42
C ARG A 320 7.81 -14.52 -15.93
N VAL A 321 8.67 -15.25 -16.64
CA VAL A 321 8.86 -16.70 -16.43
C VAL A 321 10.14 -17.03 -15.68
N GLY A 322 10.01 -17.82 -14.61
CA GLY A 322 11.10 -18.47 -13.89
C GLY A 322 11.20 -19.96 -14.22
N ILE A 323 12.34 -20.57 -13.89
CA ILE A 323 12.53 -22.02 -13.97
C ILE A 323 13.30 -22.51 -12.73
N ASP A 324 12.84 -23.62 -12.15
CA ASP A 324 13.56 -24.33 -11.11
C ASP A 324 14.14 -25.65 -11.62
N ALA A 325 15.35 -25.58 -12.16
CA ALA A 325 16.15 -26.74 -12.58
C ALA A 325 17.04 -27.31 -11.46
N SER A 326 16.76 -27.00 -10.18
CA SER A 326 17.52 -27.59 -9.07
C SER A 326 17.21 -29.08 -8.89
N ASP A 327 18.10 -29.85 -8.27
CA ASP A 327 17.96 -31.30 -8.01
C ASP A 327 16.92 -31.65 -6.92
N LYS A 328 16.26 -30.65 -6.35
CA LYS A 328 15.28 -30.80 -5.28
C LYS A 328 14.04 -31.60 -5.73
N LYS A 329 13.41 -32.29 -4.79
CA LYS A 329 12.20 -33.08 -5.05
C LYS A 329 11.05 -32.16 -5.53
N PRO A 330 10.26 -32.56 -6.55
CA PRO A 330 9.16 -31.72 -7.07
C PRO A 330 8.20 -31.20 -6.00
N GLY A 331 7.79 -32.05 -5.04
CA GLY A 331 6.91 -31.61 -3.95
C GLY A 331 7.51 -30.51 -3.07
N TRP A 332 8.84 -30.50 -2.87
CA TRP A 332 9.51 -29.44 -2.15
C TRP A 332 9.49 -28.13 -2.95
N LYS A 333 9.74 -28.20 -4.26
CA LYS A 333 9.66 -27.05 -5.18
C LYS A 333 8.23 -26.47 -5.22
N PHE A 334 7.22 -27.34 -5.27
CA PHE A 334 5.82 -26.93 -5.27
C PHE A 334 5.48 -26.11 -4.03
N ASN A 335 5.88 -26.60 -2.85
CA ASN A 335 5.66 -25.90 -1.59
C ASN A 335 6.44 -24.57 -1.53
N GLU A 336 7.69 -24.52 -2.02
CA GLU A 336 8.46 -23.27 -2.07
C GLU A 336 7.73 -22.19 -2.88
N TYR A 337 7.26 -22.54 -4.08
CA TYR A 337 6.63 -21.57 -4.97
C TYR A 337 5.18 -21.24 -4.62
N GLU A 338 4.50 -22.15 -3.91
CA GLU A 338 3.23 -21.84 -3.24
C GLU A 338 3.44 -20.87 -2.06
N MET A 339 4.45 -21.11 -1.21
CA MET A 339 4.82 -20.21 -0.10
C MET A 339 5.21 -18.81 -0.60
N LYS A 340 5.95 -18.74 -1.72
CA LYS A 340 6.31 -17.49 -2.39
C LYS A 340 5.17 -16.87 -3.20
N GLY A 341 4.01 -17.51 -3.28
CA GLY A 341 2.82 -16.93 -3.91
C GLY A 341 2.93 -16.69 -5.41
N ILE A 342 3.73 -17.48 -6.13
CA ILE A 342 3.85 -17.36 -7.58
C ILE A 342 2.50 -17.73 -8.23
N PRO A 343 1.89 -16.86 -9.06
CA PRO A 343 0.53 -17.06 -9.57
C PRO A 343 0.29 -18.40 -10.27
N LEU A 344 1.20 -18.79 -11.16
CA LEU A 344 1.12 -20.02 -11.93
C LEU A 344 2.39 -20.85 -11.78
N ARG A 345 2.20 -22.16 -11.68
CA ARG A 345 3.26 -23.15 -11.79
C ARG A 345 3.01 -24.06 -12.99
N LEU A 346 4.02 -24.22 -13.84
CA LEU A 346 4.00 -25.15 -14.98
C LEU A 346 4.75 -26.42 -14.62
N GLU A 347 4.05 -27.53 -14.50
CA GLU A 347 4.59 -28.85 -14.22
C GLU A 347 4.97 -29.53 -15.54
N VAL A 348 6.26 -29.82 -15.73
CA VAL A 348 6.81 -30.39 -16.97
C VAL A 348 7.36 -31.79 -16.68
N GLY A 349 6.58 -32.82 -16.99
CA GLY A 349 6.95 -34.21 -16.76
C GLY A 349 7.10 -35.02 -18.05
N PRO A 350 7.89 -36.12 -18.04
CA PRO A 350 8.14 -36.96 -19.22
C PRO A 350 6.85 -37.49 -19.86
N ARG A 351 5.88 -37.93 -19.04
CA ARG A 351 4.59 -38.43 -19.52
C ARG A 351 3.78 -37.34 -20.22
N ASP A 352 3.83 -36.11 -19.72
CA ASP A 352 3.04 -35.02 -20.28
C ASP A 352 3.67 -34.53 -21.59
N ILE A 353 5.02 -34.51 -21.67
CA ILE A 353 5.78 -34.28 -22.91
C ILE A 353 5.41 -35.32 -23.97
N GLU A 354 5.39 -36.62 -23.63
CA GLU A 354 4.99 -37.71 -24.56
C GLU A 354 3.57 -37.52 -25.11
N ASN A 355 2.68 -36.90 -24.32
CA ASN A 355 1.30 -36.62 -24.70
C ASN A 355 1.12 -35.22 -25.32
N GLY A 356 2.19 -34.45 -25.54
CA GLY A 356 2.12 -33.11 -26.11
C GLY A 356 1.40 -32.08 -25.24
N GLN A 357 1.39 -32.27 -23.92
CA GLN A 357 0.66 -31.45 -22.95
C GLN A 357 1.52 -31.15 -21.71
N VAL A 358 1.03 -30.24 -20.88
CA VAL A 358 1.63 -29.85 -19.59
C VAL A 358 0.52 -29.52 -18.59
N ILE A 359 0.88 -29.39 -17.31
CA ILE A 359 -0.09 -29.04 -16.26
C ILE A 359 0.22 -27.63 -15.74
N LEU A 360 -0.77 -26.74 -15.77
CA LEU A 360 -0.75 -25.45 -15.09
C LEU A 360 -1.47 -25.58 -13.75
N ALA A 361 -0.81 -25.19 -12.67
CA ALA A 361 -1.39 -25.12 -11.33
C ALA A 361 -1.53 -23.66 -10.89
N ARG A 362 -2.72 -23.28 -10.44
CA ARG A 362 -3.06 -21.93 -9.98
C ARG A 362 -2.80 -21.76 -8.48
N ARG A 363 -2.24 -20.62 -8.08
CA ARG A 363 -1.96 -20.32 -6.65
C ARG A 363 -3.20 -19.91 -5.85
N ASP A 364 -4.09 -19.13 -6.45
CA ASP A 364 -5.31 -18.61 -5.82
C ASP A 364 -6.28 -19.73 -5.42
N SER A 365 -6.57 -20.66 -6.34
CA SER A 365 -7.54 -21.74 -6.14
C SER A 365 -6.91 -23.11 -5.83
N GLY A 366 -5.65 -23.34 -6.22
CA GLY A 366 -5.05 -24.67 -6.22
C GLY A 366 -5.52 -25.58 -7.37
N GLU A 367 -6.34 -25.07 -8.28
CA GLU A 367 -6.81 -25.79 -9.46
C GLU A 367 -5.65 -26.16 -10.39
N LYS A 368 -5.75 -27.33 -11.01
CA LYS A 368 -4.80 -27.82 -12.01
C LYS A 368 -5.52 -28.02 -13.34
N VAL A 369 -4.95 -27.45 -14.40
CA VAL A 369 -5.48 -27.54 -15.76
C VAL A 369 -4.43 -28.18 -16.66
N THR A 370 -4.82 -29.21 -17.39
CA THR A 370 -3.98 -29.82 -18.43
C THR A 370 -4.14 -29.02 -19.72
N VAL A 371 -3.04 -28.57 -20.31
CA VAL A 371 -3.03 -27.68 -21.47
C VAL A 371 -2.13 -28.26 -22.57
N PRO A 372 -2.59 -28.32 -23.83
CA PRO A 372 -1.74 -28.65 -24.97
C PRO A 372 -0.59 -27.65 -25.10
N VAL A 373 0.61 -28.13 -25.42
CA VAL A 373 1.82 -27.28 -25.48
C VAL A 373 1.67 -26.11 -26.46
N GLY A 374 1.00 -26.34 -27.59
CA GLY A 374 0.74 -25.32 -28.62
C GLY A 374 -0.18 -24.18 -28.18
N GLU A 375 -0.91 -24.33 -27.07
CA GLU A 375 -1.88 -23.33 -26.58
C GLU A 375 -1.33 -22.48 -25.43
N LEU A 376 -0.13 -22.79 -24.90
CA LEU A 376 0.39 -22.16 -23.69
C LEU A 376 0.59 -20.64 -23.81
N GLN A 377 1.00 -20.14 -24.98
CA GLN A 377 1.21 -18.70 -25.18
C GLN A 377 -0.08 -17.90 -25.08
N THR A 378 -1.23 -18.54 -25.35
CA THR A 378 -2.56 -17.94 -25.16
C THR A 378 -3.09 -18.22 -23.75
N LYS A 379 -2.94 -19.46 -23.28
CA LYS A 379 -3.56 -19.88 -22.02
C LYS A 379 -2.93 -19.28 -20.77
N VAL A 380 -1.63 -19.03 -20.79
CA VAL A 380 -0.92 -18.41 -19.65
C VAL A 380 -1.43 -16.98 -19.39
N PRO A 381 -1.46 -16.06 -20.37
CA PRO A 381 -2.06 -14.73 -20.16
C PRO A 381 -3.53 -14.77 -19.71
N GLU A 382 -4.35 -15.64 -20.29
CA GLU A 382 -5.76 -15.79 -19.89
C GLU A 382 -5.88 -16.15 -18.41
N LEU A 383 -5.14 -17.16 -17.95
CA LEU A 383 -5.18 -17.57 -16.55
C LEU A 383 -4.61 -16.51 -15.61
N LEU A 384 -3.58 -15.77 -16.02
CA LEU A 384 -3.06 -14.66 -15.21
C LEU A 384 -4.11 -13.55 -15.04
N GLU A 385 -4.87 -13.21 -16.08
CA GLU A 385 -5.96 -12.22 -15.96
C GLU A 385 -7.13 -12.77 -15.11
N GLU A 386 -7.46 -14.05 -15.27
CA GLU A 386 -8.48 -14.70 -14.44
C GLU A 386 -8.10 -14.71 -12.95
N ILE A 387 -6.84 -15.01 -12.63
CA ILE A 387 -6.33 -14.95 -11.25
C ILE A 387 -6.42 -13.51 -10.71
N GLN A 388 -6.01 -12.51 -11.50
CA GLN A 388 -6.09 -11.10 -11.09
C GLN A 388 -7.54 -10.72 -10.73
N LYS A 389 -8.50 -11.07 -11.58
CA LYS A 389 -9.92 -10.81 -11.35
C LYS A 389 -10.45 -11.56 -10.13
N ASN A 390 -10.14 -12.85 -10.00
CA ASN A 390 -10.61 -13.68 -8.90
C ASN A 390 -10.10 -13.17 -7.54
N LEU A 391 -8.85 -12.70 -7.48
CA LEU A 391 -8.30 -12.09 -6.26
C LEU A 391 -9.07 -10.83 -5.88
N PHE A 392 -9.38 -9.97 -6.85
CA PHE A 392 -10.12 -8.72 -6.59
C PHE A 392 -11.54 -9.01 -6.11
N GLU A 393 -12.29 -9.87 -6.82
CA GLU A 393 -13.67 -10.19 -6.44
C GLU A 393 -13.74 -10.87 -5.07
N LYS A 394 -12.86 -11.83 -4.78
CA LYS A 394 -12.80 -12.48 -3.47
C LYS A 394 -12.51 -11.48 -2.35
N ALA A 395 -11.56 -10.57 -2.55
CA ALA A 395 -11.24 -9.55 -1.56
C ALA A 395 -12.40 -8.55 -1.38
N LYS A 396 -13.11 -8.23 -2.46
CA LYS A 396 -14.26 -7.30 -2.45
C LYS A 396 -15.45 -7.92 -1.73
N GLU A 397 -15.79 -9.16 -2.03
CA GLU A 397 -16.82 -9.93 -1.33
C GLU A 397 -16.52 -10.01 0.17
N HIS A 398 -15.28 -10.34 0.55
CA HIS A 398 -14.88 -10.36 1.96
C HIS A 398 -15.07 -9.01 2.65
N ARG A 399 -14.66 -7.91 2.00
CA ARG A 399 -14.86 -6.55 2.54
C ARG A 399 -16.34 -6.23 2.73
N GLU A 400 -17.20 -6.60 1.77
CA GLU A 400 -18.64 -6.39 1.84
C GLU A 400 -19.27 -7.21 2.97
N GLU A 401 -18.93 -8.49 3.09
CA GLU A 401 -19.36 -9.38 4.18
C GLU A 401 -18.93 -8.86 5.55
N MET A 402 -17.73 -8.28 5.64
CA MET A 402 -17.17 -7.68 6.84
C MET A 402 -17.50 -6.19 7.01
N THR A 403 -18.46 -5.66 6.25
CA THR A 403 -19.02 -4.32 6.46
C THR A 403 -20.40 -4.43 7.08
N THR A 404 -20.64 -3.73 8.19
CA THR A 404 -21.91 -3.78 8.92
C THR A 404 -22.43 -2.37 9.17
N ILE A 405 -23.74 -2.15 9.08
CA ILE A 405 -24.38 -0.88 9.46
C ILE A 405 -24.73 -0.96 10.95
N ALA A 406 -24.48 0.11 11.70
CA ALA A 406 -24.94 0.24 13.08
C ALA A 406 -25.74 1.54 13.26
N ALA A 407 -26.96 1.42 13.78
CA ALA A 407 -27.87 2.55 14.00
C ALA A 407 -27.80 3.11 15.44
N GLY A 408 -27.26 2.34 16.39
CA GLY A 408 -27.11 2.75 17.79
C GLY A 408 -25.80 2.30 18.42
N PHE A 409 -25.40 2.95 19.51
CA PHE A 409 -24.06 2.77 20.08
C PHE A 409 -23.82 1.36 20.63
N GLU A 410 -24.84 0.71 21.19
CA GLU A 410 -24.70 -0.66 21.72
C GLU A 410 -24.55 -1.70 20.60
N GLU A 411 -25.26 -1.52 19.48
CA GLU A 411 -25.05 -2.32 18.28
C GLU A 411 -23.65 -2.10 17.71
N PHE A 412 -23.21 -0.84 17.63
CA PHE A 412 -21.86 -0.50 17.19
C PHE A 412 -20.79 -1.21 18.02
N LYS A 413 -20.88 -1.14 19.36
CA LYS A 413 -19.97 -1.83 20.29
C LYS A 413 -19.93 -3.32 20.02
N LYS A 414 -21.11 -3.94 19.91
CA LYS A 414 -21.25 -5.37 19.66
C LYS A 414 -20.57 -5.79 18.36
N VAL A 415 -20.78 -5.04 17.28
CA VAL A 415 -20.15 -5.32 15.99
C VAL A 415 -18.62 -5.23 16.11
N VAL A 416 -18.08 -4.17 16.71
CA VAL A 416 -16.62 -3.97 16.87
C VAL A 416 -15.97 -5.03 17.77
N SER A 417 -16.69 -5.58 18.75
CA SER A 417 -16.15 -6.60 19.65
C SER A 417 -16.28 -8.02 19.11
N GLU A 418 -17.40 -8.36 18.45
CA GLU A 418 -17.73 -9.74 18.07
C GLU A 418 -17.39 -10.07 16.61
N LYS A 419 -17.66 -9.14 15.68
CA LYS A 419 -17.47 -9.36 14.23
C LYS A 419 -16.21 -8.67 13.70
N GLY A 420 -15.89 -7.48 14.20
CA GLY A 420 -14.86 -6.62 13.62
C GLY A 420 -15.28 -6.08 12.25
N GLY A 421 -14.30 -5.77 11.40
CA GLY A 421 -14.54 -5.24 10.08
C GLY A 421 -14.86 -3.74 10.07
N PHE A 422 -15.45 -3.28 8.96
CA PHE A 422 -15.96 -1.93 8.85
C PHE A 422 -17.36 -1.80 9.49
N VAL A 423 -17.58 -0.69 10.18
CA VAL A 423 -18.88 -0.29 10.68
C VAL A 423 -19.28 1.03 10.03
N LYS A 424 -20.32 1.01 9.20
CA LYS A 424 -20.97 2.21 8.67
C LYS A 424 -21.91 2.77 9.73
N ALA A 425 -21.72 4.02 10.12
CA ALA A 425 -22.58 4.65 11.09
C ALA A 425 -22.69 6.17 10.86
N MET A 426 -23.88 6.72 11.12
CA MET A 426 -24.10 8.18 11.06
C MET A 426 -23.36 8.86 12.21
N TRP A 427 -22.76 10.02 11.95
CA TRP A 427 -21.96 10.77 12.92
C TRP A 427 -22.30 12.26 12.90
N CYS A 428 -22.36 12.89 14.09
CA CYS A 428 -22.74 14.30 14.25
C CYS A 428 -21.61 15.29 13.90
N GLY A 429 -20.38 14.84 13.63
CA GLY A 429 -19.24 15.72 13.40
C GLY A 429 -18.53 16.22 14.66
N GLU A 430 -19.02 15.86 15.85
CA GLU A 430 -18.44 16.33 17.12
C GLU A 430 -17.27 15.43 17.57
N LEU A 431 -16.12 16.06 17.86
CA LEU A 431 -14.92 15.41 18.38
C LEU A 431 -15.19 14.55 19.62
N ALA A 432 -16.03 15.01 20.54
CA ALA A 432 -16.37 14.27 21.76
C ALA A 432 -17.00 12.90 21.46
N CYS A 433 -17.78 12.77 20.38
CA CYS A 433 -18.35 11.48 19.97
C CYS A 433 -17.29 10.55 19.36
N GLU A 434 -16.39 11.11 18.55
CA GLU A 434 -15.29 10.35 17.95
C GLU A 434 -14.31 9.81 19.01
N GLU A 435 -14.00 10.61 20.03
CA GLU A 435 -13.20 10.21 21.18
C GLU A 435 -13.86 9.14 22.02
N LYS A 436 -15.15 9.31 22.33
CA LYS A 436 -15.92 8.33 23.08
C LYS A 436 -16.02 6.98 22.37
N ILE A 437 -16.23 6.98 21.05
CA ILE A 437 -16.20 5.74 20.24
C ILE A 437 -14.84 5.04 20.38
N LYS A 438 -13.73 5.79 20.24
CA LYS A 438 -12.38 5.24 20.38
C LYS A 438 -12.12 4.68 21.78
N GLU A 439 -12.48 5.41 22.82
CA GLU A 439 -12.28 5.00 24.21
C GLU A 439 -13.05 3.72 24.55
N GLU A 440 -14.32 3.62 24.14
CA GLU A 440 -15.17 2.50 24.53
C GLU A 440 -15.01 1.26 23.63
N THR A 441 -14.49 1.40 22.40
CA THR A 441 -14.46 0.31 21.42
C THR A 441 -13.10 0.02 20.79
N GLY A 442 -12.16 0.98 20.87
CA GLY A 442 -10.90 0.96 20.13
C GLY A 442 -11.03 1.23 18.63
N ALA A 443 -12.24 1.41 18.09
CA ALA A 443 -12.42 1.80 16.69
C ALA A 443 -12.17 3.30 16.50
N THR A 444 -11.57 3.67 15.37
CA THR A 444 -11.41 5.06 14.96
C THR A 444 -12.18 5.33 13.67
N SER A 445 -12.42 6.61 13.38
CA SER A 445 -12.97 7.00 12.09
C SER A 445 -11.93 6.70 11.00
N ARG A 446 -12.37 6.04 9.93
CA ARG A 446 -11.51 5.67 8.81
C ARG A 446 -11.64 6.70 7.72
N CYS A 447 -12.86 6.93 7.26
CA CYS A 447 -13.19 8.01 6.35
C CYS A 447 -14.69 8.30 6.33
N MET A 448 -15.04 9.52 5.96
CA MET A 448 -16.33 9.90 5.39
C MET A 448 -16.27 9.57 3.90
N PRO A 449 -16.93 8.50 3.42
CA PRO A 449 -16.86 8.10 2.02
C PRO A 449 -17.46 9.18 1.12
N PHE A 450 -16.97 9.32 -0.12
CA PHE A 450 -17.55 10.29 -1.05
C PHE A 450 -18.98 9.92 -1.46
N GLU A 451 -19.23 8.62 -1.62
CA GLU A 451 -20.58 8.09 -1.78
C GLU A 451 -21.24 7.98 -0.40
N GLN A 452 -22.05 8.99 -0.07
CA GLN A 452 -22.80 9.04 1.18
C GLN A 452 -24.08 8.21 1.09
N GLU A 453 -24.32 7.41 2.14
CA GLU A 453 -25.54 6.61 2.32
C GLU A 453 -26.22 7.04 3.61
N LYS A 454 -27.53 7.33 3.56
CA LYS A 454 -28.28 7.67 4.77
C LYS A 454 -28.71 6.39 5.50
N VAL A 455 -27.87 5.91 6.40
CA VAL A 455 -28.10 4.67 7.18
C VAL A 455 -28.84 4.89 8.51
N GLY A 456 -29.22 6.14 8.80
CA GLY A 456 -29.99 6.56 9.96
C GLY A 456 -30.19 8.08 9.98
N ASP A 457 -30.92 8.59 10.98
CA ASP A 457 -31.17 10.04 11.14
C ASP A 457 -30.27 10.70 12.22
N THR A 458 -29.68 9.88 13.09
CA THR A 458 -29.00 10.36 14.29
C THR A 458 -27.61 9.75 14.43
N CYS A 459 -26.70 10.49 15.08
CA CYS A 459 -25.38 10.04 15.43
C CYS A 459 -25.45 8.76 16.28
N VAL A 460 -24.69 7.75 15.85
CA VAL A 460 -24.63 6.45 16.51
C VAL A 460 -24.23 6.54 17.98
N CYS A 461 -23.44 7.55 18.35
CA CYS A 461 -22.89 7.72 19.70
C CYS A 461 -23.81 8.53 20.64
N CYS A 462 -24.34 9.67 20.19
CA CYS A 462 -25.04 10.63 21.05
C CYS A 462 -26.53 10.84 20.74
N GLY A 463 -27.05 10.25 19.66
CA GLY A 463 -28.45 10.37 19.27
C GLY A 463 -28.86 11.75 18.73
N LYS A 464 -27.94 12.72 18.64
CA LYS A 464 -28.20 14.01 17.97
C LYS A 464 -28.35 13.80 16.45
N PRO A 465 -29.02 14.71 15.70
CA PRO A 465 -29.08 14.64 14.24
C PRO A 465 -27.69 14.51 13.60
N ALA A 466 -27.60 13.70 12.55
CA ALA A 466 -26.35 13.47 11.82
C ALA A 466 -26.59 13.42 10.31
N GLU A 467 -25.70 14.05 9.56
CA GLU A 467 -25.80 14.15 8.09
C GLU A 467 -24.76 13.29 7.36
N LYS A 468 -23.64 12.96 8.02
CA LYS A 468 -22.54 12.22 7.41
C LYS A 468 -22.49 10.79 7.94
N MET A 469 -22.45 9.84 7.01
CA MET A 469 -22.04 8.47 7.29
C MET A 469 -20.51 8.39 7.31
N VAL A 470 -19.99 7.63 8.26
CA VAL A 470 -18.57 7.38 8.45
C VAL A 470 -18.33 5.87 8.49
N TYR A 471 -17.24 5.44 7.85
CA TYR A 471 -16.67 4.11 8.06
C TYR A 471 -15.80 4.14 9.32
N TRP A 472 -16.10 3.26 10.27
CA TRP A 472 -15.33 3.06 11.50
C TRP A 472 -14.72 1.66 11.50
N ALA A 473 -13.55 1.50 12.12
CA ALA A 473 -12.94 0.19 12.35
C ALA A 473 -11.83 0.27 13.39
N LYS A 474 -11.47 -0.86 13.98
CA LYS A 474 -10.13 -1.03 14.56
C LYS A 474 -9.12 -0.99 13.42
N ALA A 475 -7.99 -0.32 13.63
CA ALA A 475 -7.00 -0.10 12.59
C ALA A 475 -5.58 -0.46 13.04
N TYR A 476 -4.71 -0.64 12.04
CA TYR A 476 -3.28 -0.91 12.19
C TYR A 476 -2.42 0.31 12.53
#